data_AF-A0A850QKS5-F1
#
_entry.id   AF-A0A850QKS5-F1
#
_cell.length_a   1.000
_cell.length_b   1.000
_cell.length_c   1.000
_cell.angle_alpha   90.00
_cell.angle_beta   90.00
_cell.angle_gamma   90.00
#
_symmetry.space_group_name_H-M   'P 1'
#
loop_
_entity.id
_entity.type
_entity.pdbx_description
1 polymer ?
#
loop_
_entity_poly.entity_id
_entity_poly.type
_entity_poly.pdbx_seq_one_letter_code
_entity_poly.pdbx_strand_id
1 'polypeptide(L)'
;MFSNLGISAQSSNIQTIVYGSGQTALFFGDEEDLNRFTDRYNSTHKKDYILTAAKDFLLSSALIMPTTFTQRFKANVCALNVLKTLRSRNSAATRSEQEKLATYCGWGAVASVFDEANEKEKSKRAQLKAIMTNSEYASARKSTTNAFYTPYYLSKALFEGLQNSGFKSGNIVDPCAGVGGIINAMPRNTLNDSNITLVELDGISSEILEHLYPSAKLYAETGFESLQFKSNTDLAILNPPFGSDKVFDANNSELSGLTIHNYFMNKSASLLRDGGLMVAIVT
;
A
#
# COMPACT_ATOMS: atom_id res chain seq x y z
N MET A 1 -51.53 29.15 -19.48
CA MET A 1 -50.34 29.27 -20.36
C MET A 1 -49.46 30.32 -19.70
N PHE A 2 -48.36 30.02 -19.01
CA PHE A 2 -47.21 29.16 -19.29
C PHE A 2 -46.73 28.56 -17.95
N SER A 3 -46.84 27.24 -17.78
CA SER A 3 -45.74 26.26 -17.84
C SER A 3 -44.66 26.44 -16.77
N ASN A 4 -44.75 25.57 -15.75
CA ASN A 4 -43.68 25.14 -14.85
C ASN A 4 -42.36 24.96 -15.60
N LEU A 5 -41.41 25.85 -15.39
CA LEU A 5 -39.99 25.52 -15.52
C LEU A 5 -39.59 24.79 -14.25
N GLY A 6 -39.74 23.46 -14.28
CA GLY A 6 -39.08 22.57 -13.35
C GLY A 6 -37.58 22.67 -13.55
N ILE A 7 -36.95 23.63 -12.86
CA ILE A 7 -35.52 23.57 -12.60
C ILE A 7 -35.36 22.53 -11.51
N SER A 8 -35.17 21.27 -11.91
CA SER A 8 -34.58 20.29 -11.00
C SER A 8 -33.19 20.83 -10.66
N ALA A 9 -32.98 21.24 -9.41
CA ALA A 9 -31.65 21.50 -8.90
C ALA A 9 -30.87 20.18 -9.02
N GLN A 10 -30.06 20.05 -10.08
CA GLN A 10 -28.93 19.14 -10.07
C GLN A 10 -28.10 19.54 -8.85
N SER A 11 -28.01 18.65 -7.87
CA SER A 11 -27.04 18.72 -6.77
C SER A 11 -25.72 19.21 -7.34
N SER A 12 -25.36 20.45 -7.05
CA SER A 12 -24.24 21.13 -7.66
C SER A 12 -22.94 20.48 -7.19
N ASN A 13 -22.12 20.00 -8.13
CA ASN A 13 -20.77 19.46 -7.93
C ASN A 13 -19.81 20.54 -7.40
N ILE A 14 -20.05 21.05 -6.20
CA ILE A 14 -19.25 22.07 -5.52
C ILE A 14 -18.51 21.38 -4.38
N GLN A 15 -17.19 21.44 -4.41
CA GLN A 15 -16.30 20.87 -3.40
C GLN A 15 -15.45 21.97 -2.78
N THR A 16 -15.17 21.89 -1.48
CA THR A 16 -14.26 22.84 -0.81
C THR A 16 -12.81 22.33 -0.92
N ILE A 17 -11.92 23.18 -1.42
CA ILE A 17 -10.47 22.93 -1.39
C ILE A 17 -9.83 23.73 -0.26
N VAL A 18 -8.85 23.12 0.40
CA VAL A 18 -8.07 23.73 1.48
C VAL A 18 -6.62 23.77 1.03
N TYR A 19 -5.99 24.93 1.12
CA TYR A 19 -4.59 25.12 0.83
C TYR A 19 -3.74 24.92 2.10
N GLY A 20 -2.44 24.62 1.94
CA GLY A 20 -1.49 24.49 3.05
C GLY A 20 -1.37 25.75 3.91
N SER A 21 -1.66 26.92 3.35
CA SER A 21 -1.78 28.21 4.04
C SER A 21 -3.04 28.33 4.93
N GLY A 22 -3.97 27.38 4.84
CA GLY A 22 -5.28 27.44 5.48
C GLY A 22 -6.34 28.20 4.68
N GLN A 23 -5.98 28.77 3.52
CA GLN A 23 -6.95 29.38 2.62
C GLN A 23 -7.93 28.31 2.10
N THR A 24 -9.18 28.70 1.86
CA THR A 24 -10.19 27.83 1.26
C THR A 24 -10.71 28.41 -0.05
N ALA A 25 -11.08 27.53 -0.99
CA ALA A 25 -11.80 27.93 -2.20
C ALA A 25 -12.87 26.89 -2.57
N LEU A 26 -13.76 27.27 -3.48
CA LEU A 26 -14.76 26.36 -4.06
C LEU A 26 -14.29 25.86 -5.42
N PHE A 27 -14.33 24.55 -5.58
CA PHE A 27 -14.07 23.87 -6.84
C PHE A 27 -15.39 23.39 -7.44
N PHE A 28 -15.59 23.64 -8.73
CA PHE A 28 -16.78 23.23 -9.47
C PHE A 28 -16.39 22.10 -10.43
N GLY A 29 -16.85 20.89 -10.17
CA GLY A 29 -16.50 19.69 -10.92
C GLY A 29 -16.64 18.43 -10.08
N ASP A 30 -16.61 17.27 -10.74
CA ASP A 30 -16.68 15.98 -10.05
C ASP A 30 -15.36 15.61 -9.33
N GLU A 31 -15.30 14.41 -8.75
CA GLU A 31 -14.12 13.93 -8.04
C GLU A 31 -12.90 13.73 -8.96
N GLU A 32 -13.11 13.30 -10.21
CA GLU A 32 -12.02 13.13 -11.18
C GLU A 32 -11.46 14.49 -11.62
N ASP A 33 -12.34 15.46 -11.85
CA ASP A 33 -11.97 16.85 -12.11
C ASP A 33 -11.15 17.44 -10.97
N LEU A 34 -11.58 17.24 -9.72
CA LEU A 34 -10.87 17.74 -8.55
C LEU A 34 -9.49 17.09 -8.40
N ASN A 35 -9.39 15.77 -8.61
CA ASN A 35 -8.11 15.05 -8.55
C ASN A 35 -7.13 15.60 -9.60
N ARG A 36 -7.58 15.75 -10.85
CA ARG A 36 -6.77 16.30 -11.95
C ARG A 36 -6.35 17.75 -11.71
N PHE A 37 -7.24 18.58 -11.16
CA PHE A 37 -6.91 19.95 -10.79
C PHE A 37 -5.86 20.00 -9.68
N THR A 38 -6.07 19.23 -8.61
CA THR A 38 -5.16 19.12 -7.47
C THR A 38 -3.77 18.68 -7.91
N ASP A 39 -3.67 17.65 -8.75
CA ASP A 39 -2.40 17.16 -9.29
C ASP A 39 -1.67 18.24 -10.10
N ARG A 40 -2.39 18.92 -11.00
CA ARG A 40 -1.82 20.00 -11.82
C ARG A 40 -1.33 21.15 -10.96
N TYR A 41 -2.13 21.56 -9.97
CA TYR A 41 -1.78 22.66 -9.08
C TYR A 41 -0.55 22.31 -8.23
N ASN A 42 -0.55 21.17 -7.55
CA ASN A 42 0.55 20.71 -6.69
C ASN A 42 1.85 20.40 -7.47
N SER A 43 1.74 20.10 -8.77
CA SER A 43 2.92 19.94 -9.63
C SER A 43 3.68 21.26 -9.86
N THR A 44 2.98 22.39 -9.89
CA THR A 44 3.51 23.71 -10.24
C THR A 44 3.69 24.65 -9.03
N HIS A 45 2.91 24.46 -7.97
CA HIS A 45 2.91 25.30 -6.77
C HIS A 45 3.57 24.54 -5.61
N LYS A 46 4.80 24.93 -5.26
CA LYS A 46 5.63 24.22 -4.27
C LYS A 46 5.59 24.79 -2.85
N LYS A 47 4.90 25.91 -2.66
CA LYS A 47 4.86 26.65 -1.39
C LYS A 47 3.51 26.56 -0.68
N ASP A 48 2.43 26.50 -1.45
CA ASP A 48 1.09 26.38 -0.93
C ASP A 48 0.40 25.30 -1.74
N TYR A 49 0.21 24.12 -1.15
CA TYR A 49 -0.35 22.95 -1.81
C TYR A 49 -1.85 22.87 -1.55
N ILE A 50 -2.62 22.32 -2.48
CA ILE A 50 -3.97 21.85 -2.16
C ILE A 50 -3.82 20.59 -1.32
N LEU A 51 -4.37 20.64 -0.11
CA LEU A 51 -4.46 19.51 0.80
C LEU A 51 -5.54 18.56 0.29
N THR A 52 -5.24 17.26 0.31
CA THR A 52 -6.17 16.21 -0.07
C THR A 52 -6.61 15.44 1.17
N ALA A 53 -7.85 14.97 1.17
CA ALA A 53 -8.31 14.02 2.17
C ALA A 53 -7.57 12.68 1.99
N ALA A 54 -7.34 11.99 3.11
CA ALA A 54 -6.83 10.62 3.08
C ALA A 54 -7.94 9.71 2.50
N LYS A 55 -7.60 8.95 1.46
CA LYS A 55 -8.52 8.04 0.75
C LYS A 55 -7.84 6.73 0.42
N ASP A 56 -8.57 5.63 0.53
CA ASP A 56 -8.04 4.32 0.14
C ASP A 56 -7.84 4.19 -1.37
N PHE A 57 -6.75 3.54 -1.73
CA PHE A 57 -6.32 3.31 -3.09
C PHE A 57 -6.77 1.93 -3.57
N LEU A 58 -7.83 1.93 -4.38
CA LEU A 58 -8.21 0.77 -5.19
C LEU A 58 -7.85 1.01 -6.65
N LEU A 59 -7.39 -0.04 -7.33
CA LEU A 59 -7.12 0.00 -8.75
C LEU A 59 -8.43 -0.13 -9.54
N SER A 60 -8.81 0.93 -10.25
CA SER A 60 -9.94 0.93 -11.18
C SER A 60 -9.62 0.24 -12.50
N SER A 61 -8.34 0.17 -12.86
CA SER A 61 -7.80 -0.56 -14.01
C SER A 61 -6.35 -0.99 -13.72
N ALA A 62 -5.77 -1.84 -14.58
CA ALA A 62 -4.42 -2.36 -14.36
C ALA A 62 -3.37 -1.23 -14.45
N LEU A 63 -2.74 -0.92 -13.31
CA LEU A 63 -1.56 -0.06 -13.26
C LEU A 63 -0.41 -0.74 -14.02
N ILE A 64 0.30 0.01 -14.86
CA ILE A 64 1.46 -0.51 -15.57
C ILE A 64 2.61 -0.68 -14.57
N MET A 65 2.84 -1.92 -14.16
CA MET A 65 3.90 -2.24 -13.21
C MET A 65 5.28 -2.27 -13.89
N PRO A 66 6.33 -1.82 -13.20
CA PRO A 66 7.69 -1.90 -13.72
C PRO A 66 8.14 -3.36 -13.82
N THR A 67 8.61 -3.78 -15.00
CA THR A 67 9.05 -5.17 -15.24
C THR A 67 10.56 -5.30 -15.30
N THR A 68 11.25 -4.33 -15.89
CA THR A 68 12.71 -4.33 -16.06
C THR A 68 13.44 -3.73 -14.85
N PHE A 69 14.71 -4.09 -14.66
CA PHE A 69 15.59 -3.52 -13.64
C PHE A 69 15.53 -1.98 -13.59
N THR A 70 15.70 -1.33 -14.75
CA THR A 70 15.71 0.14 -14.85
C THR A 70 14.36 0.74 -14.49
N GLN A 71 13.24 0.13 -14.92
CA GLN A 71 11.90 0.62 -14.56
C GLN A 71 11.64 0.47 -13.06
N ARG A 72 12.02 -0.68 -12.46
CA ARG A 72 11.84 -0.96 -11.04
C ARG A 72 12.64 0.01 -10.18
N PHE A 73 13.90 0.25 -10.53
CA PHE A 73 14.72 1.24 -9.85
C PHE A 73 14.10 2.65 -9.93
N LYS A 74 13.66 3.07 -11.12
CA LYS A 74 13.00 4.37 -11.31
C LYS A 74 11.71 4.49 -10.52
N ALA A 75 10.88 3.44 -10.48
CA ALA A 75 9.65 3.41 -9.70
C ALA A 75 9.94 3.56 -8.20
N ASN A 76 10.91 2.81 -7.67
CA ASN A 76 11.29 2.92 -6.27
C ASN A 76 11.83 4.32 -5.93
N VAL A 77 12.72 4.88 -6.75
CA VAL A 77 13.20 6.26 -6.57
C VAL A 77 12.07 7.27 -6.66
N CYS A 78 11.09 7.07 -7.56
CA CYS A 78 9.92 7.94 -7.66
C CYS A 78 9.10 7.90 -6.38
N ALA A 79 8.81 6.71 -5.84
CA ALA A 79 8.10 6.54 -4.58
C ALA A 79 8.81 7.25 -3.42
N LEU A 80 10.14 7.09 -3.27
CA LEU A 80 10.91 7.77 -2.23
C LEU A 80 10.83 9.30 -2.32
N ASN A 81 10.86 9.86 -3.53
CA ASN A 81 10.70 11.31 -3.71
C ASN A 81 9.28 11.78 -3.39
N VAL A 82 8.27 10.96 -3.69
CA VAL A 82 6.88 11.23 -3.28
C VAL A 82 6.77 11.22 -1.76
N LEU A 83 7.26 10.19 -1.07
CA LEU A 83 7.28 10.15 0.40
C LEU A 83 8.00 11.36 1.00
N LYS A 84 9.19 11.71 0.50
CA LYS A 84 9.91 12.93 0.93
C LYS A 84 9.07 14.19 0.77
N THR A 85 8.32 14.30 -0.33
CA THR A 85 7.40 15.42 -0.55
C THR A 85 6.26 15.39 0.46
N LEU A 86 5.59 14.25 0.64
CA LEU A 86 4.49 14.05 1.60
C LEU A 86 4.88 14.39 3.03
N ARG A 87 6.04 13.88 3.49
CA ARG A 87 6.64 14.22 4.79
C ARG A 87 6.83 15.73 4.95
N SER A 88 7.31 16.42 3.90
CA SER A 88 7.54 17.87 3.96
C SER A 88 6.26 18.70 3.97
N ARG A 89 5.20 18.25 3.28
CA ARG A 89 3.91 18.96 3.19
C ARG A 89 2.86 18.51 4.19
N ASN A 90 3.18 17.52 5.04
CA ASN A 90 2.33 16.95 6.07
C ASN A 90 0.87 16.74 5.62
N SER A 91 0.68 16.05 4.49
CA SER A 91 -0.66 15.82 3.93
C SER A 91 -0.75 14.48 3.22
N ALA A 92 -1.97 14.00 3.03
CA ALA A 92 -2.24 12.74 2.35
C ALA A 92 -1.80 12.78 0.87
N ALA A 93 -1.59 11.60 0.28
CA ALA A 93 -1.21 11.45 -1.12
C ALA A 93 -2.37 11.80 -2.05
N THR A 94 -2.07 12.52 -3.14
CA THR A 94 -3.03 12.67 -4.24
C THR A 94 -3.18 11.38 -5.02
N ARG A 95 -4.19 11.25 -5.88
CA ARG A 95 -4.37 10.04 -6.70
C ARG A 95 -3.14 9.72 -7.55
N SER A 96 -2.53 10.72 -8.21
CA SER A 96 -1.31 10.51 -9.00
C SER A 96 -0.10 10.11 -8.14
N GLU A 97 -0.02 10.60 -6.90
CA GLU A 97 1.03 10.18 -5.98
C GLU A 97 0.80 8.76 -5.48
N GLN A 98 -0.44 8.39 -5.13
CA GLN A 98 -0.79 7.01 -4.78
C GLN A 98 -0.43 6.03 -5.89
N GLU A 99 -0.69 6.38 -7.16
CA GLU A 99 -0.29 5.54 -8.30
C GLU A 99 1.23 5.34 -8.35
N LYS A 100 2.04 6.38 -8.10
CA LYS A 100 3.51 6.26 -8.03
C LYS A 100 3.95 5.39 -6.86
N LEU A 101 3.34 5.57 -5.68
CA LEU A 101 3.62 4.76 -4.49
C LEU A 101 3.26 3.29 -4.74
N ALA A 102 2.12 3.01 -5.37
CA ALA A 102 1.66 1.66 -5.70
C ALA A 102 2.56 0.93 -6.71
N THR A 103 3.38 1.65 -7.50
CA THR A 103 4.39 1.03 -8.38
C THR A 103 5.67 0.60 -7.66
N TYR A 104 5.84 0.94 -6.38
CA TYR A 104 6.97 0.49 -5.58
C TYR A 104 7.00 -1.04 -5.52
N CYS A 105 8.16 -1.63 -5.80
CA CYS A 105 8.28 -3.09 -5.94
C CYS A 105 9.36 -3.71 -5.04
N GLY A 106 9.83 -2.96 -4.05
CA GLY A 106 10.90 -3.40 -3.16
C GLY A 106 12.26 -3.51 -3.87
N TRP A 107 13.25 -4.00 -3.14
CA TRP A 107 14.65 -3.93 -3.57
C TRP A 107 15.21 -5.23 -4.17
N GLY A 108 14.49 -6.35 -4.07
CA GLY A 108 15.02 -7.66 -4.50
C GLY A 108 15.41 -7.72 -5.96
N ALA A 109 14.54 -7.24 -6.86
CA ALA A 109 14.82 -7.20 -8.30
C ALA A 109 15.90 -6.17 -8.71
N VAL A 110 16.33 -5.31 -7.77
CA VAL A 110 17.36 -4.28 -7.97
C VAL A 110 18.51 -4.41 -6.95
N ALA A 111 18.68 -5.59 -6.36
CA ALA A 111 19.61 -5.83 -5.25
C ALA A 111 21.07 -5.50 -5.61
N SER A 112 21.44 -5.62 -6.89
CA SER A 112 22.78 -5.31 -7.39
C SER A 112 23.20 -3.84 -7.19
N VAL A 113 22.24 -2.92 -6.95
CA VAL A 113 22.55 -1.52 -6.58
C VAL A 113 23.22 -1.42 -5.21
N PHE A 114 23.03 -2.40 -4.33
CA PHE A 114 23.63 -2.41 -2.99
C PHE A 114 24.99 -3.10 -2.91
N ASP A 115 25.46 -3.74 -3.99
CA ASP A 115 26.77 -4.40 -4.05
C ASP A 115 27.89 -3.38 -4.32
N GLU A 116 28.66 -3.00 -3.29
CA GLU A 116 29.69 -1.95 -3.37
C GLU A 116 30.79 -2.25 -4.41
N ALA A 117 30.98 -3.51 -4.82
CA ALA A 117 31.95 -3.87 -5.87
C ALA A 117 31.41 -3.62 -7.30
N ASN A 118 30.10 -3.42 -7.46
CA ASN A 118 29.48 -3.21 -8.76
C ASN A 118 29.60 -1.74 -9.22
N GLU A 119 30.66 -1.44 -9.97
CA GLU A 119 30.91 -0.09 -10.51
C GLU A 119 29.82 0.39 -11.49
N LYS A 120 29.09 -0.52 -12.16
CA LYS A 120 28.01 -0.14 -13.10
C LYS A 120 26.84 0.55 -12.38
N GLU A 121 26.62 0.22 -11.11
CA GLU A 121 25.51 0.73 -10.31
C GLU A 121 25.91 1.86 -9.36
N LYS A 122 27.18 2.31 -9.41
CA LYS A 122 27.73 3.36 -8.55
C LYS A 122 26.89 4.65 -8.54
N SER A 123 26.44 5.09 -9.71
CA SER A 123 25.59 6.29 -9.83
C SER A 123 24.22 6.11 -9.18
N LYS A 124 23.58 4.95 -9.41
CA LYS A 124 22.29 4.59 -8.79
C LYS A 124 22.40 4.48 -7.27
N ARG A 125 23.50 3.86 -6.79
CA ARG A 125 23.82 3.75 -5.37
C ARG A 125 24.00 5.11 -4.71
N ALA A 126 24.76 6.00 -5.34
CA ALA A 126 24.96 7.37 -4.86
C ALA A 126 23.62 8.14 -4.80
N GLN A 127 22.75 7.94 -5.79
CA GLN A 127 21.40 8.50 -5.78
C GLN A 127 20.57 8.00 -4.58
N LEU A 128 20.58 6.70 -4.28
CA LEU A 128 19.87 6.17 -3.11
C LEU A 128 20.41 6.75 -1.79
N LYS A 129 21.74 6.79 -1.63
CA LYS A 129 22.39 7.36 -0.43
C LYS A 129 22.08 8.86 -0.24
N ALA A 130 21.73 9.58 -1.30
CA ALA A 130 21.35 11.00 -1.22
C ALA A 130 19.87 11.21 -0.86
N ILE A 131 19.01 10.23 -1.13
CA ILE A 131 17.56 10.32 -0.87
C ILE A 131 17.21 9.72 0.49
N MET A 132 17.81 8.58 0.83
CA MET A 132 17.54 7.82 2.04
C MET A 132 18.42 8.27 3.21
N THR A 133 17.89 8.11 4.42
CA THR A 133 18.69 8.06 5.64
C THR A 133 19.56 6.79 5.68
N ASN A 134 20.57 6.79 6.55
CA ASN A 134 21.41 5.60 6.74
C ASN A 134 20.61 4.37 7.21
N SER A 135 19.59 4.58 8.05
CA SER A 135 18.73 3.50 8.53
C SER A 135 17.86 2.92 7.42
N GLU A 136 17.19 3.78 6.64
CA GLU A 136 16.40 3.36 5.47
C GLU A 136 17.27 2.62 4.46
N TYR A 137 18.49 3.10 4.18
CA TYR A 137 19.41 2.42 3.25
C TYR A 137 19.84 1.04 3.76
N ALA A 138 20.12 0.90 5.06
CA ALA A 138 20.47 -0.38 5.67
C ALA A 138 19.28 -1.36 5.64
N SER A 139 18.07 -0.89 5.93
CA SER A 139 16.84 -1.69 5.84
C SER A 139 16.58 -2.15 4.41
N ALA A 140 16.65 -1.23 3.45
CA ALA A 140 16.46 -1.50 2.03
C ALA A 140 17.44 -2.57 1.50
N ARG A 141 18.69 -2.53 1.95
CA ARG A 141 19.69 -3.56 1.61
C ARG A 141 19.31 -4.92 2.20
N LYS A 142 18.83 -4.97 3.45
CA LYS A 142 18.43 -6.20 4.14
C LYS A 142 17.16 -6.81 3.53
N SER A 143 16.22 -6.00 3.04
CA SER A 143 14.94 -6.48 2.48
C SER A 143 15.03 -7.03 1.06
N THR A 144 16.22 -7.03 0.43
CA THR A 144 16.43 -7.57 -0.92
C THR A 144 16.06 -9.04 -1.07
N THR A 145 16.12 -9.85 0.00
CA THR A 145 15.83 -11.28 -0.07
C THR A 145 14.35 -11.63 -0.01
N ASN A 146 13.49 -10.73 0.49
CA ASN A 146 12.11 -11.05 0.88
C ASN A 146 11.05 -10.23 0.11
N ALA A 147 11.45 -9.51 -0.96
CA ALA A 147 10.54 -8.66 -1.71
C ALA A 147 9.78 -9.44 -2.80
N PHE A 148 8.54 -9.84 -2.49
CA PHE A 148 7.65 -10.51 -3.45
C PHE A 148 6.51 -9.59 -3.88
N TYR A 149 6.33 -9.46 -5.19
CA TYR A 149 5.24 -8.67 -5.77
C TYR A 149 4.09 -9.58 -6.18
N THR A 150 2.88 -9.26 -5.72
CA THR A 150 1.65 -9.93 -6.16
C THR A 150 1.03 -9.20 -7.36
N PRO A 151 0.94 -9.83 -8.54
CA PRO A 151 0.34 -9.21 -9.72
C PRO A 151 -1.16 -8.92 -9.55
N TYR A 152 -1.61 -7.77 -10.05
CA TYR A 152 -3.01 -7.36 -9.96
C TYR A 152 -4.01 -8.40 -10.50
N TYR A 153 -3.70 -9.08 -11.62
CA TYR A 153 -4.59 -10.10 -12.17
C TYR A 153 -4.81 -11.28 -11.20
N LEU A 154 -3.78 -11.64 -10.43
CA LEU A 154 -3.85 -12.71 -9.44
C LEU A 154 -4.68 -12.23 -8.24
N SER A 155 -4.38 -11.05 -7.70
CA SER A 155 -5.16 -10.45 -6.60
C SER A 155 -6.65 -10.33 -6.96
N LYS A 156 -6.95 -9.90 -8.20
CA LYS A 156 -8.31 -9.81 -8.71
C LYS A 156 -9.00 -11.18 -8.75
N ALA A 157 -8.33 -12.19 -9.29
CA ALA A 157 -8.87 -13.56 -9.32
C ALA A 157 -9.12 -14.13 -7.91
N LEU A 158 -8.26 -13.82 -6.94
CA LEU A 158 -8.46 -14.20 -5.54
C LEU A 158 -9.75 -13.60 -4.97
N PHE A 159 -9.98 -12.30 -5.16
CA PHE A 159 -11.21 -11.65 -4.70
C PHE A 159 -12.47 -12.08 -5.45
N GLU A 160 -12.36 -12.44 -6.74
CA GLU A 160 -13.46 -13.06 -7.48
C GLU A 160 -13.79 -14.45 -6.90
N GLY A 161 -12.77 -15.26 -6.58
CA GLY A 161 -12.93 -16.55 -5.92
C GLY A 161 -13.60 -16.43 -4.54
N LEU A 162 -13.17 -15.45 -3.74
CA LEU A 162 -13.75 -15.17 -2.42
C LEU A 162 -15.22 -14.74 -2.50
N GLN A 163 -15.57 -13.90 -3.48
CA GLN A 163 -16.98 -13.54 -3.71
C GLN A 163 -17.82 -14.77 -4.09
N ASN A 164 -17.29 -15.64 -4.95
CA ASN A 164 -17.96 -16.88 -5.36
C ASN A 164 -18.11 -17.87 -4.20
N SER A 165 -17.21 -17.85 -3.20
CA SER A 165 -17.35 -18.64 -1.98
C SER A 165 -18.31 -18.02 -0.95
N GLY A 166 -18.92 -16.87 -1.26
CA GLY A 166 -19.88 -16.18 -0.40
C GLY A 166 -19.25 -15.22 0.61
N PHE A 167 -17.94 -14.98 0.57
CA PHE A 167 -17.30 -13.96 1.40
C PHE A 167 -17.66 -12.56 0.88
N LYS A 168 -18.15 -11.69 1.77
CA LYS A 168 -18.58 -10.32 1.43
C LYS A 168 -17.75 -9.25 2.11
N SER A 169 -17.56 -9.39 3.42
CA SER A 169 -16.80 -8.48 4.27
C SER A 169 -16.52 -9.13 5.63
N GLY A 170 -15.67 -8.51 6.45
CA GLY A 170 -15.40 -8.96 7.82
C GLY A 170 -14.10 -8.37 8.37
N ASN A 171 -13.55 -9.02 9.40
CA ASN A 171 -12.21 -8.75 9.90
C ASN A 171 -11.18 -9.42 8.98
N ILE A 172 -10.43 -8.63 8.22
CA ILE A 172 -9.45 -9.10 7.24
C ILE A 172 -8.05 -8.78 7.76
N VAL A 173 -7.12 -9.72 7.65
CA VAL A 173 -5.70 -9.51 7.98
C VAL A 173 -4.80 -9.87 6.81
N ASP A 174 -3.89 -8.96 6.47
CA ASP A 174 -2.70 -9.24 5.67
C ASP A 174 -1.45 -9.01 6.54
N PRO A 175 -0.79 -10.09 7.01
CA PRO A 175 0.31 -10.02 7.97
C PRO A 175 1.66 -9.62 7.35
N CYS A 176 1.73 -9.50 6.02
CA CYS A 176 2.95 -9.16 5.27
C CYS A 176 2.55 -8.38 4.02
N ALA A 177 1.90 -7.24 4.24
CA ALA A 177 1.12 -6.55 3.23
C ALA A 177 1.98 -5.93 2.11
N GLY A 178 3.28 -5.70 2.33
CA GLY A 178 4.15 -4.98 1.41
C GLY A 178 3.60 -3.57 1.19
N VAL A 179 3.20 -3.26 -0.05
CA VAL A 179 2.48 -2.02 -0.40
C VAL A 179 1.00 -2.25 -0.72
N GLY A 180 0.44 -3.37 -0.25
CA GLY A 180 -0.96 -3.74 -0.43
C GLY A 180 -1.24 -4.30 -1.82
N GLY A 181 -0.32 -5.12 -2.35
CA GLY A 181 -0.44 -5.73 -3.67
C GLY A 181 -1.67 -6.63 -3.82
N ILE A 182 -2.17 -7.18 -2.71
CA ILE A 182 -3.41 -7.95 -2.68
C ILE A 182 -4.61 -7.01 -2.51
N ILE A 183 -4.60 -6.16 -1.47
CA ILE A 183 -5.72 -5.29 -1.09
C ILE A 183 -6.14 -4.32 -2.21
N ASN A 184 -5.22 -3.92 -3.10
CA ASN A 184 -5.51 -3.02 -4.23
C ASN A 184 -6.61 -3.52 -5.19
N ALA A 185 -6.91 -4.83 -5.18
CA ALA A 185 -7.90 -5.49 -6.03
C ALA A 185 -9.20 -5.83 -5.28
N MET A 186 -9.29 -5.46 -4.00
CA MET A 186 -10.48 -5.69 -3.19
C MET A 186 -11.69 -4.92 -3.77
N PRO A 187 -12.88 -5.54 -3.85
CA PRO A 187 -14.09 -4.83 -4.24
C PRO A 187 -14.37 -3.67 -3.28
N ARG A 188 -14.80 -2.52 -3.80
CA ARG A 188 -15.04 -1.32 -2.98
C ARG A 188 -16.02 -1.55 -1.84
N ASN A 189 -17.10 -2.31 -2.07
CA ASN A 189 -18.06 -2.62 -1.01
C ASN A 189 -17.44 -3.51 0.08
N THR A 190 -16.64 -4.51 -0.31
CA THR A 190 -15.90 -5.34 0.64
C THR A 190 -14.94 -4.49 1.48
N LEU A 191 -14.19 -3.57 0.87
CA LEU A 191 -13.30 -2.66 1.58
C LEU A 191 -14.07 -1.81 2.60
N ASN A 192 -15.15 -1.15 2.16
CA ASN A 192 -15.95 -0.25 2.99
C ASN A 192 -16.63 -0.95 4.17
N ASP A 193 -17.03 -2.22 3.99
CA ASP A 193 -17.77 -3.00 4.98
C ASP A 193 -16.87 -3.89 5.85
N SER A 194 -15.54 -3.78 5.73
CA SER A 194 -14.56 -4.63 6.43
C SER A 194 -13.67 -3.84 7.40
N ASN A 195 -13.19 -4.52 8.43
CA ASN A 195 -12.10 -4.04 9.28
C ASN A 195 -10.80 -4.64 8.77
N ILE A 196 -9.96 -3.84 8.12
CA ILE A 196 -8.72 -4.31 7.51
C ILE A 196 -7.55 -4.06 8.46
N THR A 197 -6.76 -5.10 8.70
CA THR A 197 -5.51 -5.02 9.44
C THR A 197 -4.36 -5.37 8.53
N LEU A 198 -3.39 -4.48 8.42
CA LEU A 198 -2.17 -4.65 7.65
C LEU A 198 -0.98 -4.67 8.60
N VAL A 199 -0.04 -5.59 8.36
CA VAL A 199 1.23 -5.65 9.08
C VAL A 199 2.34 -5.60 8.05
N GLU A 200 3.33 -4.75 8.30
CA GLU A 200 4.50 -4.63 7.43
C GLU A 200 5.74 -4.28 8.27
N LEU A 201 6.83 -5.01 7.98
CA LEU A 201 8.09 -4.89 8.71
C LEU A 201 8.98 -3.80 8.11
N ASP A 202 8.96 -3.61 6.80
CA ASP A 202 9.79 -2.62 6.11
C ASP A 202 9.19 -1.21 6.20
N GLY A 203 9.94 -0.26 6.78
CA GLY A 203 9.44 1.11 7.03
C GLY A 203 9.01 1.89 5.80
N ILE A 204 9.72 1.75 4.68
CA ILE A 204 9.32 2.41 3.42
C ILE A 204 8.00 1.82 2.93
N SER A 205 7.86 0.50 2.98
CA SER A 205 6.66 -0.21 2.53
C SER A 205 5.46 0.10 3.45
N SER A 206 5.66 0.15 4.77
CA SER A 206 4.60 0.52 5.71
C SER A 206 4.17 1.98 5.57
N GLU A 207 5.09 2.93 5.37
CA GLU A 207 4.71 4.33 5.12
C GLU A 207 3.95 4.48 3.79
N ILE A 208 4.31 3.71 2.76
CA ILE A 208 3.51 3.63 1.53
C ILE A 208 2.10 3.13 1.86
N LEU A 209 1.95 2.10 2.68
CA LEU A 209 0.64 1.59 3.10
C LEU A 209 -0.21 2.66 3.82
N GLU A 210 0.38 3.49 4.68
CA GLU A 210 -0.35 4.59 5.34
C GLU A 210 -1.00 5.55 4.34
N HIS A 211 -0.31 5.80 3.24
CA HIS A 211 -0.80 6.67 2.16
C HIS A 211 -1.75 5.99 1.19
N LEU A 212 -1.68 4.66 1.06
CA LEU A 212 -2.53 3.88 0.17
C LEU A 212 -3.81 3.39 0.85
N TYR A 213 -3.78 3.05 2.14
CA TYR A 213 -4.93 2.48 2.86
C TYR A 213 -5.14 3.13 4.24
N PRO A 214 -5.39 4.46 4.28
CA PRO A 214 -5.56 5.19 5.53
C PRO A 214 -6.75 4.73 6.40
N SER A 215 -7.71 3.98 5.85
CA SER A 215 -8.80 3.39 6.66
C SER A 215 -8.38 2.11 7.39
N ALA A 216 -7.30 1.45 6.95
CA ALA A 216 -6.85 0.21 7.53
C ALA A 216 -6.10 0.44 8.85
N LYS A 217 -6.20 -0.53 9.76
CA LYS A 217 -5.34 -0.60 10.93
C LYS A 217 -3.96 -1.11 10.52
N LEU A 218 -2.97 -0.23 10.48
CA LEU A 218 -1.60 -0.58 10.14
C LEU A 218 -0.74 -0.82 11.40
N TYR A 219 -0.02 -1.93 11.42
CA TYR A 219 1.14 -2.17 12.29
C TYR A 219 2.41 -1.92 11.47
N ALA A 220 2.86 -0.66 11.48
CA ALA A 220 4.02 -0.20 10.71
C ALA A 220 5.34 -0.57 11.40
N GLU A 221 6.38 -0.85 10.60
CA GLU A 221 7.72 -1.24 11.08
C GLU A 221 7.70 -2.35 12.15
N THR A 222 6.73 -3.25 12.04
CA THR A 222 6.44 -4.24 13.09
C THR A 222 6.44 -5.65 12.51
N GLY A 223 7.26 -6.53 13.09
CA GLY A 223 7.28 -7.94 12.73
C GLY A 223 6.02 -8.65 13.21
N PHE A 224 5.42 -9.47 12.34
CA PHE A 224 4.22 -10.26 12.66
C PHE A 224 4.42 -11.14 13.90
N GLU A 225 5.65 -11.55 14.18
CA GLU A 225 6.03 -12.35 15.34
C GLU A 225 5.88 -11.64 16.68
N SER A 226 6.01 -10.32 16.69
CA SER A 226 5.83 -9.52 17.91
C SER A 226 4.36 -9.28 18.27
N LEU A 227 3.44 -9.52 17.33
CA LEU A 227 2.04 -9.17 17.47
C LEU A 227 1.21 -10.31 18.06
N GLN A 228 0.23 -9.91 18.87
CA GLN A 228 -0.81 -10.78 19.42
C GLN A 228 -2.16 -10.26 18.94
N PHE A 229 -2.87 -11.12 18.22
CA PHE A 229 -4.21 -10.84 17.71
C PHE A 229 -5.23 -11.66 18.49
N LYS A 230 -6.48 -11.17 18.55
CA LYS A 230 -7.60 -12.00 18.98
C LYS A 230 -7.94 -12.96 17.84
N SER A 231 -8.30 -14.20 18.16
CA SER A 231 -8.78 -15.17 17.16
C SER A 231 -10.23 -14.83 16.75
N ASN A 232 -10.39 -13.79 15.94
CA ASN A 232 -11.69 -13.31 15.44
C ASN A 232 -11.63 -12.85 13.98
N THR A 233 -10.64 -13.34 13.22
CA THR A 233 -10.43 -13.00 11.81
C THR A 233 -11.35 -13.81 10.91
N ASP A 234 -12.05 -13.14 9.99
CA ASP A 234 -12.91 -13.75 8.98
C ASP A 234 -12.11 -14.18 7.73
N LEU A 235 -11.08 -13.41 7.37
CA LEU A 235 -10.19 -13.69 6.24
C LEU A 235 -8.74 -13.36 6.58
N ALA A 236 -7.85 -14.36 6.51
CA ALA A 236 -6.42 -14.15 6.45
C ALA A 236 -5.97 -14.29 4.99
N ILE A 237 -5.41 -13.23 4.41
CA ILE A 237 -4.96 -13.22 3.02
C ILE A 237 -3.52 -12.75 2.94
N LEU A 238 -2.66 -13.52 2.28
CA LEU A 238 -1.22 -13.26 2.34
C LEU A 238 -0.45 -13.83 1.14
N ASN A 239 0.66 -13.17 0.83
CA ASN A 239 1.76 -13.72 0.05
C ASN A 239 2.96 -13.84 1.00
N PRO A 240 3.08 -14.98 1.73
CA PRO A 240 4.06 -15.11 2.80
C PRO A 240 5.48 -14.91 2.26
N PRO A 241 6.37 -14.27 3.04
CA PRO A 241 7.77 -14.17 2.65
C PRO A 241 8.37 -15.58 2.50
N PHE A 242 9.19 -15.76 1.46
CA PHE A 242 9.91 -17.01 1.23
C PHE A 242 11.29 -16.95 1.86
N GLY A 243 11.72 -18.07 2.44
CA GLY A 243 13.04 -18.19 3.04
C GLY A 243 13.14 -19.37 3.99
N SER A 244 14.37 -19.80 4.27
CA SER A 244 14.68 -20.82 5.27
C SER A 244 14.93 -20.23 6.66
N ASP A 245 14.94 -18.90 6.79
CA ASP A 245 15.14 -18.20 8.05
C ASP A 245 14.12 -18.65 9.09
N LYS A 246 14.60 -18.89 10.31
CA LYS A 246 13.76 -19.32 11.42
C LYS A 246 13.22 -18.10 12.15
N VAL A 247 11.92 -18.12 12.44
CA VAL A 247 11.27 -17.05 13.21
C VAL A 247 11.25 -17.44 14.68
N PHE A 248 11.68 -16.52 15.53
CA PHE A 248 11.53 -16.64 16.98
C PHE A 248 10.30 -15.86 17.43
N ASP A 249 9.35 -16.54 18.04
CA ASP A 249 8.18 -15.94 18.67
C ASP A 249 8.18 -16.26 20.17
N ALA A 250 8.47 -15.25 20.99
CA ALA A 250 8.55 -15.40 22.44
C ALA A 250 7.19 -15.73 23.10
N ASN A 251 6.09 -15.44 22.40
CA ASN A 251 4.74 -15.60 22.90
C ASN A 251 4.06 -16.87 22.35
N ASN A 252 4.69 -17.57 21.41
CA ASN A 252 4.15 -18.78 20.82
C ASN A 252 5.25 -19.82 20.58
N SER A 253 5.48 -20.67 21.58
CA SER A 253 6.51 -21.72 21.55
C SER A 253 6.25 -22.79 20.49
N GLU A 254 5.00 -23.04 20.10
CA GLU A 254 4.65 -24.05 19.09
C GLU A 254 5.02 -23.59 17.67
N LEU A 255 4.91 -22.29 17.41
CA LEU A 255 5.28 -21.70 16.12
C LEU A 255 6.75 -21.27 16.05
N SER A 256 7.38 -21.01 17.20
CA SER A 256 8.77 -20.59 17.28
C SER A 256 9.72 -21.66 16.69
N GLY A 257 10.64 -21.24 15.82
CA GLY A 257 11.58 -22.13 15.12
C GLY A 257 11.06 -22.69 13.79
N LEU A 258 9.84 -22.35 13.37
CA LEU A 258 9.38 -22.58 12.01
C LEU A 258 10.15 -21.70 11.00
N THR A 259 10.23 -22.17 9.75
CA THR A 259 10.72 -21.31 8.66
C THR A 259 9.76 -20.12 8.49
N ILE A 260 10.25 -18.98 8.01
CA ILE A 260 9.45 -17.76 7.88
C ILE A 260 8.16 -18.01 7.09
N HIS A 261 8.22 -18.76 5.99
CA HIS A 261 7.04 -19.16 5.22
C HIS A 261 6.02 -19.94 6.08
N ASN A 262 6.45 -21.00 6.77
CA ASN A 262 5.56 -21.83 7.58
C ASN A 262 5.06 -21.09 8.82
N TYR A 263 5.88 -20.24 9.40
CA TYR A 263 5.51 -19.41 10.54
C TYR A 263 4.33 -18.49 10.18
N PHE A 264 4.44 -17.73 9.09
CA PHE A 264 3.38 -16.84 8.63
C PHE A 264 2.10 -17.62 8.33
N MET A 265 2.21 -18.75 7.62
CA MET A 265 1.06 -19.61 7.32
C MET A 265 0.34 -20.10 8.59
N ASN A 266 1.07 -20.69 9.54
CA ASN A 266 0.49 -21.27 10.74
C ASN A 266 -0.05 -20.19 11.70
N LYS A 267 0.67 -19.08 11.88
CA LYS A 267 0.20 -17.99 12.74
C LYS A 267 -1.06 -17.36 12.15
N SER A 268 -1.12 -17.10 10.84
CA SER A 268 -2.32 -16.59 10.17
C SER A 268 -3.52 -17.53 10.32
N ALA A 269 -3.32 -18.85 10.18
CA ALA A 269 -4.38 -19.82 10.41
C ALA A 269 -4.91 -19.77 11.85
N SER A 270 -4.04 -19.57 12.86
CA SER A 270 -4.43 -19.47 14.27
C SER A 270 -5.27 -18.22 14.62
N LEU A 271 -5.31 -17.22 13.73
CA LEU A 271 -6.12 -16.01 13.93
C LEU A 271 -7.58 -16.20 13.50
N LEU A 272 -7.84 -17.22 12.68
CA LEU A 272 -9.16 -17.45 12.11
C LEU A 272 -10.14 -17.91 13.18
N ARG A 273 -11.35 -17.34 13.13
CA ARG A 273 -12.50 -17.95 13.83
C ARG A 273 -12.95 -19.21 13.09
N ASP A 274 -13.81 -20.00 13.73
CA ASP A 274 -14.51 -21.09 13.06
C ASP A 274 -15.25 -20.59 11.81
N GLY A 275 -15.01 -21.25 10.67
CA GLY A 275 -15.53 -20.87 9.36
C GLY A 275 -14.83 -19.67 8.69
N GLY A 276 -13.75 -19.15 9.29
CA GLY A 276 -12.87 -18.17 8.65
C GLY A 276 -12.11 -18.78 7.47
N LEU A 277 -11.72 -17.92 6.53
CA LEU A 277 -11.02 -18.33 5.31
C LEU A 277 -9.54 -17.94 5.36
N MET A 278 -8.68 -18.83 4.87
CA MET A 278 -7.28 -18.50 4.59
C MET A 278 -7.04 -18.55 3.08
N VAL A 279 -6.41 -17.51 2.54
CA VAL A 279 -5.97 -17.47 1.15
C VAL A 279 -4.49 -17.12 1.14
N ALA A 280 -3.65 -18.07 0.74
CA ALA A 280 -2.21 -17.87 0.66
C ALA A 280 -1.69 -18.13 -0.74
N ILE A 281 -0.77 -17.29 -1.20
CA ILE A 281 -0.05 -17.46 -2.46
C ILE A 281 1.24 -18.21 -2.16
N VAL A 282 1.32 -19.47 -2.56
CA VAL A 282 2.48 -20.35 -2.32
C VAL A 282 3.00 -20.89 -3.65
N THR A 283 4.29 -21.25 -3.71
CA THR A 283 4.91 -21.93 -4.85
C THR A 283 5.07 -23.41 -4.64
#